data_AF-A0A522UQD3-F1
#
_entry.id   AF-A0A522UQD3-F1
#
_cell.length_a   1.000
_cell.length_b   1.000
_cell.length_c   1.000
_cell.angle_alpha   90.00
_cell.angle_beta   90.00
_cell.angle_gamma   90.00
#
_symmetry.space_group_name_H-M   'P 1'
#
loop_
_entity.id
_entity.type
_entity.pdbx_description
1 polymer ?
#
loop_
_entity_poly.entity_id
_entity_poly.type
_entity_poly.pdbx_seq_one_letter_code
_entity_poly.pdbx_strand_id
1 'polypeptide(L)'
;MKATRTIIMLAVSCLIFSSAVFANPLTDAIGKGDIDAVRSALKKGANVNSREGDSPALILALQLEHPDIARLLIEKGAKIGAREDYLGSTALHEAAYRQYLDIVRLLVEKGARVNEKNKIGFTPFRYAAMDYFSREDAGDIVLFLISKGANVNEKDKKGETALHGLALNGNMGLLRILLDKGAQINAATTEGVTPLHLTAGNGNDECVQLLIERGADVNIRTKDGKTAMDFALKNGHEETAAFLREAMEKR
;
A
#
# COMPACT_ATOMS: atom_id res chain seq x y z
N MET A 1 -5.58 -5.73 -19.88
CA MET A 1 -5.07 -4.45 -19.33
C MET A 1 -4.39 -4.69 -17.97
N LYS A 2 -3.13 -5.13 -17.92
CA LYS A 2 -2.46 -5.49 -16.65
C LYS A 2 -1.20 -4.66 -16.31
N ALA A 3 -0.84 -3.65 -17.09
CA ALA A 3 0.42 -2.90 -16.86
C ALA A 3 0.27 -1.39 -16.58
N THR A 4 -0.87 -0.76 -16.88
CA THR A 4 -0.88 0.72 -17.02
C THR A 4 -1.17 1.49 -15.72
N ARG A 5 -1.60 0.85 -14.63
CA ARG A 5 -1.89 1.54 -13.36
C ARG A 5 -0.74 1.47 -12.33
N THR A 6 0.12 0.47 -12.42
CA THR A 6 1.27 0.28 -11.51
C THR A 6 2.46 1.17 -11.85
N ILE A 7 2.57 1.61 -13.11
CA ILE A 7 3.68 2.44 -13.59
C ILE A 7 3.69 3.85 -12.98
N ILE A 8 2.54 4.37 -12.50
CA ILE A 8 2.46 5.76 -12.03
C ILE A 8 3.23 5.99 -10.72
N MET A 9 3.38 4.99 -9.83
CA MET A 9 4.17 5.18 -8.59
C MET A 9 5.66 4.89 -8.76
N LEU A 10 6.04 3.89 -9.57
CA LEU A 10 7.45 3.60 -9.86
C LEU A 10 8.10 4.63 -10.81
N ALA A 11 7.32 5.26 -11.70
CA ALA A 11 7.87 6.24 -12.64
C ALA A 11 8.23 7.59 -12.00
N VAL A 12 7.61 7.95 -10.87
CA VAL A 12 7.87 9.25 -10.22
C VAL A 12 9.18 9.23 -9.43
N SER A 13 9.61 8.10 -8.87
CA SER A 13 10.91 8.00 -8.19
C SER A 13 12.10 8.02 -9.15
N CYS A 14 11.98 7.45 -10.36
CA CYS A 14 13.09 7.42 -11.33
C CYS A 14 13.27 8.73 -12.13
N LEU A 15 12.21 9.52 -12.35
CA LEU A 15 12.30 10.70 -13.24
C LEU A 15 12.77 11.99 -12.54
N ILE A 16 12.69 12.10 -11.21
CA ILE A 16 13.00 13.36 -10.50
C ILE A 16 14.51 13.51 -10.22
N PHE A 17 15.27 12.42 -10.11
CA PHE A 17 16.69 12.46 -9.70
C PHE A 17 17.70 12.28 -10.83
N SER A 18 17.26 12.19 -12.09
CA SER A 18 18.14 11.93 -13.24
C SER A 18 19.11 13.09 -13.58
N SER A 19 19.05 14.24 -12.90
CA SER A 19 19.90 15.39 -13.26
C SER A 19 20.27 16.40 -12.14
N ALA A 20 19.98 16.15 -10.86
CA ALA A 20 20.07 17.21 -9.85
C ALA A 20 21.31 17.13 -8.94
N VAL A 21 22.05 18.23 -8.86
CA VAL A 21 22.86 18.59 -7.69
C VAL A 21 21.89 18.72 -6.52
N PHE A 22 21.97 17.84 -5.53
CA PHE A 22 21.13 17.91 -4.34
C PHE A 22 21.33 19.25 -3.61
N ALA A 23 20.24 19.81 -3.08
CA ALA A 23 20.19 21.17 -2.56
C ALA A 23 21.13 21.44 -1.37
N ASN A 24 21.52 20.42 -0.60
CA ASN A 24 22.42 20.58 0.53
C ASN A 24 23.28 19.32 0.78
N PRO A 25 24.38 19.42 1.56
CA PRO A 25 25.30 18.31 1.79
C PRO A 25 24.66 17.07 2.43
N LEU A 26 23.59 17.25 3.22
CA LEU A 26 22.88 16.13 3.82
C LEU A 26 22.05 15.39 2.76
N THR A 27 21.30 16.10 1.92
CA THR A 27 20.49 15.46 0.87
C THR A 27 21.35 14.88 -0.24
N ASP A 28 22.51 15.45 -0.53
CA ASP A 28 23.51 14.86 -1.45
C ASP A 28 24.06 13.53 -0.93
N ALA A 29 24.43 13.48 0.36
CA ALA A 29 24.91 12.26 1.00
C ALA A 29 23.83 11.18 1.05
N ILE A 30 22.57 11.56 1.34
CA ILE A 30 21.42 10.65 1.26
C ILE A 30 21.26 10.13 -0.17
N GLY A 31 21.33 11.02 -1.17
CA GLY A 31 21.22 10.69 -2.59
C GLY A 31 22.23 9.63 -3.05
N LYS A 32 23.43 9.65 -2.48
CA LYS A 32 24.52 8.71 -2.76
C LYS A 32 24.45 7.42 -1.92
N GLY A 33 23.55 7.33 -0.95
CA GLY A 33 23.52 6.24 0.01
C GLY A 33 24.72 6.20 0.97
N ASP A 34 25.46 7.30 1.11
CA ASP A 34 26.68 7.36 1.93
C ASP A 34 26.33 7.70 3.40
N ILE A 35 26.15 6.65 4.21
CA ILE A 35 25.80 6.79 5.62
C ILE A 35 26.86 7.53 6.44
N ASP A 36 28.14 7.43 6.09
CA ASP A 36 29.23 8.10 6.82
C ASP A 36 29.25 9.59 6.50
N ALA A 37 29.02 9.96 5.24
CA ALA A 37 28.82 11.35 4.84
C ALA A 37 27.57 11.94 5.52
N VAL A 38 26.46 11.18 5.63
CA VAL A 38 25.27 11.60 6.40
C VAL A 38 25.62 11.84 7.87
N ARG A 39 26.33 10.91 8.53
CA ARG A 39 26.78 11.08 9.93
C ARG A 39 27.64 12.33 10.09
N SER A 40 28.59 12.54 9.17
CA SER A 40 29.48 13.69 9.15
C SER A 40 28.71 15.01 8.99
N ALA A 41 27.76 15.06 8.05
CA ALA A 41 26.91 16.24 7.82
C ALA A 41 26.08 16.58 9.06
N LEU A 42 25.43 15.59 9.68
CA LEU A 42 24.65 15.79 10.91
C LEU A 42 25.54 16.25 12.08
N LYS A 43 26.76 15.70 12.22
CA LYS A 43 27.73 16.14 13.23
C LYS A 43 28.17 17.59 13.02
N LYS A 44 28.24 18.04 11.77
CA LYS A 44 28.54 19.44 11.40
C LYS A 44 27.34 20.39 11.53
N GLY A 45 26.21 19.91 12.06
CA GLY A 45 25.01 20.73 12.30
C GLY A 45 24.04 20.82 11.14
N ALA A 46 24.14 19.94 10.13
CA ALA A 46 23.11 19.86 9.10
C ALA A 46 21.73 19.59 9.72
N ASN A 47 20.71 20.31 9.26
CA ASN A 47 19.35 20.13 9.73
C ASN A 47 18.83 18.75 9.29
N VAL A 48 18.61 17.84 10.25
CA VAL A 48 18.05 16.49 10.02
C VAL A 48 16.68 16.51 9.31
N ASN A 49 15.97 17.64 9.39
CA ASN A 49 14.68 17.88 8.75
C ASN A 49 14.80 18.67 7.45
N SER A 50 15.97 18.68 6.81
CA SER A 50 16.13 19.26 5.47
C SER A 50 15.21 18.56 4.47
N ARG A 51 14.97 19.23 3.34
CA ARG A 51 14.18 18.71 2.24
C ARG A 51 15.01 18.76 0.97
N GLU A 52 14.77 17.79 0.10
CA GLU A 52 15.18 17.85 -1.30
C GLU A 52 13.92 18.06 -2.13
N GLY A 53 13.76 19.26 -2.70
CA GLY A 53 12.50 19.70 -3.27
C GLY A 53 11.33 19.44 -2.30
N ASP A 54 10.44 18.57 -2.73
CA ASP A 54 9.18 18.23 -2.05
C ASP A 54 9.31 17.09 -1.03
N SER A 55 10.49 16.48 -0.87
CA SER A 55 10.70 15.31 0.00
C SER A 55 11.51 15.66 1.25
N PRO A 56 10.98 15.47 2.48
CA PRO A 56 11.80 15.45 3.69
C PRO A 56 12.93 14.44 3.59
N ALA A 57 14.11 14.75 4.14
CA ALA A 57 15.28 13.88 4.14
C ALA A 57 14.99 12.43 4.57
N LEU A 58 14.13 12.24 5.59
CA LEU A 58 13.69 10.91 6.03
C LEU A 58 12.91 10.15 4.96
N ILE A 59 11.97 10.81 4.28
CA ILE A 59 11.18 10.18 3.22
C ILE A 59 12.05 9.95 1.98
N LEU A 60 12.95 10.88 1.65
CA LEU A 60 13.92 10.72 0.57
C LEU A 60 14.79 9.48 0.77
N ALA A 61 15.35 9.28 1.97
CA ALA A 61 16.15 8.11 2.28
C ALA A 61 15.38 6.80 2.07
N LEU A 62 14.09 6.76 2.42
CA LEU A 62 13.24 5.61 2.14
C LEU A 62 12.99 5.48 0.64
N GLN A 63 12.68 6.58 -0.05
CA GLN A 63 12.39 6.62 -1.48
C GLN A 63 13.55 6.10 -2.34
N LEU A 64 14.77 6.32 -1.88
CA LEU A 64 16.02 5.88 -2.50
C LEU A 64 16.54 4.53 -1.94
N GLU A 65 15.74 3.81 -1.16
CA GLU A 65 16.07 2.47 -0.65
C GLU A 65 17.28 2.44 0.28
N HIS A 66 17.42 3.45 1.14
CA HIS A 66 18.47 3.55 2.15
C HIS A 66 17.88 3.43 3.58
N PRO A 67 17.40 2.24 3.99
CA PRO A 67 16.74 2.05 5.28
C PRO A 67 17.66 2.36 6.47
N ASP A 68 18.98 2.10 6.36
CA ASP A 68 19.94 2.41 7.43
C ASP A 68 20.12 3.92 7.63
N ILE A 69 20.08 4.70 6.54
CA ILE A 69 20.07 6.15 6.58
C ILE A 69 18.76 6.64 7.20
N ALA A 70 17.62 6.07 6.79
CA ALA A 70 16.32 6.41 7.39
C ALA A 70 16.30 6.15 8.90
N ARG A 71 16.83 5.00 9.34
CA ARG A 71 17.00 4.66 10.77
C ARG A 71 17.83 5.71 11.49
N LEU A 72 19.00 6.05 10.94
CA LEU A 72 19.88 7.08 11.50
C LEU A 72 19.17 8.44 11.62
N LEU A 73 18.43 8.86 10.58
CA LEU A 73 17.69 10.13 10.61
C LEU A 73 16.61 10.13 11.70
N ILE A 74 15.89 9.01 11.88
CA ILE A 74 14.90 8.85 12.96
C ILE A 74 15.59 8.97 14.34
N GLU A 75 16.72 8.29 14.53
CA GLU A 75 17.51 8.35 15.78
C GLU A 75 18.05 9.74 16.07
N LYS A 76 18.31 10.53 15.02
CA LYS A 76 18.79 11.93 15.12
C LYS A 76 17.68 12.97 15.19
N GLY A 77 16.42 12.54 15.38
CA GLY A 77 15.30 13.45 15.64
C GLY A 77 14.62 13.99 14.38
N ALA A 78 14.62 13.24 13.28
CA ALA A 78 13.77 13.56 12.14
C ALA A 78 12.28 13.62 12.55
N LYS A 79 11.55 14.58 11.99
CA LYS A 79 10.11 14.79 12.21
C LYS A 79 9.32 13.61 11.62
N ILE A 80 8.83 12.74 12.50
CA ILE A 80 8.13 11.50 12.16
C ILE A 80 6.84 11.74 11.34
N GLY A 81 6.11 12.81 11.65
CA GLY A 81 4.87 13.20 10.95
C GLY A 81 5.08 14.10 9.73
N ALA A 82 6.32 14.29 9.26
CA ALA A 82 6.57 15.07 8.05
C ALA A 82 5.94 14.38 6.83
N ARG A 83 5.46 15.20 5.89
CA ARG A 83 4.79 14.76 4.66
C ARG A 83 5.58 15.26 3.46
N GLU A 84 5.66 14.43 2.42
CA GLU A 84 6.10 14.87 1.09
C GLU A 84 4.96 15.59 0.36
N ASP A 85 5.29 16.46 -0.60
CA ASP A 85 4.29 17.40 -1.12
C ASP A 85 3.43 16.84 -2.25
N TYR A 86 3.83 15.77 -2.93
CA TYR A 86 3.09 15.19 -4.05
C TYR A 86 1.83 14.44 -3.56
N LEU A 87 1.98 13.36 -2.79
CA LEU A 87 0.85 12.60 -2.24
C LEU A 87 0.53 12.97 -0.79
N GLY A 88 1.36 13.74 -0.10
CA GLY A 88 1.19 13.90 1.35
C GLY A 88 1.49 12.62 2.13
N SER A 89 2.28 11.70 1.57
CA SER A 89 2.68 10.48 2.28
C SER A 89 3.67 10.81 3.39
N THR A 90 3.59 10.08 4.50
CA THR A 90 4.55 10.15 5.61
C THR A 90 5.63 9.08 5.45
N ALA A 91 6.69 9.14 6.26
CA ALA A 91 7.69 8.08 6.33
C ALA A 91 7.08 6.69 6.64
N LEU A 92 5.99 6.64 7.41
CA LEU A 92 5.30 5.37 7.72
C LEU A 92 4.59 4.79 6.49
N HIS A 93 4.04 5.63 5.60
CA HIS A 93 3.49 5.16 4.33
C HIS A 93 4.59 4.55 3.45
N GLU A 94 5.72 5.26 3.30
CA GLU A 94 6.82 4.82 2.44
C GLU A 94 7.49 3.54 2.98
N ALA A 95 7.76 3.48 4.28
CA ALA A 95 8.33 2.28 4.91
C ALA A 95 7.39 1.07 4.81
N ALA A 96 6.08 1.28 4.94
CA ALA A 96 5.09 0.22 4.76
C ALA A 96 5.02 -0.26 3.30
N TYR A 97 5.04 0.66 2.33
CA TYR A 97 5.09 0.32 0.91
C TYR A 97 6.32 -0.53 0.56
N ARG A 98 7.50 -0.13 1.05
CA ARG A 98 8.78 -0.80 0.79
C ARG A 98 9.03 -2.06 1.63
N GLN A 99 8.08 -2.40 2.49
CA GLN A 99 8.16 -3.58 3.36
C GLN A 99 9.37 -3.54 4.32
N TYR A 100 9.72 -2.37 4.85
CA TYR A 100 10.80 -2.22 5.83
C TYR A 100 10.27 -2.35 7.27
N LEU A 101 10.05 -3.60 7.71
CA LEU A 101 9.42 -3.91 9.01
C LEU A 101 10.09 -3.20 10.18
N ASP A 102 11.42 -3.20 10.25
CA ASP A 102 12.16 -2.53 11.32
C ASP A 102 11.92 -1.03 11.37
N ILE A 103 11.83 -0.39 10.20
CA ILE A 103 11.57 1.05 10.10
C ILE A 103 10.12 1.34 10.45
N VAL A 104 9.17 0.51 10.02
CA VAL A 104 7.76 0.61 10.43
C VAL A 104 7.65 0.54 11.96
N ARG A 105 8.29 -0.45 12.59
CA ARG A 105 8.30 -0.60 14.05
C ARG A 105 8.87 0.64 14.73
N LEU A 106 10.04 1.09 14.30
CA LEU A 106 10.72 2.26 14.84
C LEU A 106 9.88 3.54 14.68
N LEU A 107 9.26 3.77 13.53
CA LEU A 107 8.40 4.94 13.29
C LEU A 107 7.19 4.93 14.22
N VAL A 108 6.53 3.78 14.41
CA VAL A 108 5.39 3.66 15.33
C VAL A 108 5.83 3.87 16.78
N GLU A 109 6.98 3.32 17.20
CA GLU A 109 7.58 3.56 18.52
C GLU A 109 7.90 5.05 18.76
N LYS A 110 8.29 5.77 17.71
CA LYS A 110 8.55 7.23 17.75
C LYS A 110 7.28 8.08 17.57
N GLY A 111 6.09 7.47 17.58
CA GLY A 111 4.80 8.17 17.60
C GLY A 111 4.20 8.47 16.23
N ALA A 112 4.59 7.75 15.17
CA ALA A 112 3.91 7.84 13.88
C ALA A 112 2.42 7.46 14.01
N ARG A 113 1.53 8.23 13.38
CA ARG A 113 0.09 7.96 13.38
C ARG A 113 -0.23 6.82 12.41
N VAL A 114 -0.63 5.68 12.94
CA VAL A 114 -0.88 4.44 12.19
C VAL A 114 -2.00 4.57 11.15
N ASN A 115 -3.03 5.38 11.43
CA ASN A 115 -4.21 5.56 10.56
C ASN A 115 -4.18 6.88 9.76
N GLU A 116 -3.01 7.53 9.66
CA GLU A 116 -2.92 8.78 8.91
C GLU A 116 -3.19 8.54 7.42
N LYS A 117 -4.01 9.40 6.80
CA LYS A 117 -4.31 9.32 5.38
C LYS A 117 -3.45 10.30 4.58
N ASN A 118 -2.95 9.85 3.44
CA ASN A 118 -2.36 10.73 2.43
C ASN A 118 -3.45 11.45 1.59
N LYS A 119 -3.06 12.26 0.61
CA LYS A 119 -3.97 13.06 -0.23
C LYS A 119 -4.92 12.20 -1.09
N ILE A 120 -4.63 10.92 -1.31
CA ILE A 120 -5.55 9.99 -2.02
C ILE A 120 -6.37 9.13 -1.05
N GLY A 121 -6.20 9.31 0.25
CA GLY A 121 -6.94 8.58 1.29
C GLY A 121 -6.29 7.25 1.67
N PHE A 122 -5.09 6.96 1.19
CA PHE A 122 -4.37 5.74 1.55
C PHE A 122 -3.77 5.89 2.94
N THR A 123 -3.81 4.83 3.73
CA THR A 123 -3.11 4.69 5.01
C THR A 123 -1.83 3.90 4.84
N PRO A 124 -0.90 3.90 5.81
CA PRO A 124 0.24 2.99 5.81
C PRO A 124 -0.17 1.52 5.70
N PHE A 125 -1.26 1.14 6.36
CA PHE A 125 -1.84 -0.20 6.23
C PHE A 125 -2.27 -0.52 4.80
N ARG A 126 -2.90 0.42 4.10
CA ARG A 126 -3.25 0.24 2.69
C ARG A 126 -2.01 -0.05 1.85
N TYR A 127 -0.91 0.70 2.05
CA TYR A 127 0.35 0.49 1.35
C TYR A 127 1.02 -0.86 1.69
N ALA A 128 1.03 -1.26 2.95
CA ALA A 128 1.54 -2.56 3.37
C ALA A 128 0.81 -3.71 2.66
N ALA A 129 -0.50 -3.57 2.45
CA ALA A 129 -1.36 -4.55 1.80
C ALA A 129 -1.40 -4.45 0.26
N MET A 130 -0.51 -3.70 -0.39
CA MET A 130 -0.46 -3.66 -1.86
C MET A 130 0.43 -4.74 -2.48
N ASP A 131 1.19 -5.50 -1.65
CA ASP A 131 2.14 -6.56 -2.00
C ASP A 131 2.68 -6.51 -3.44
N TYR A 132 3.69 -5.68 -3.64
CA TYR A 132 4.44 -5.60 -4.91
C TYR A 132 5.70 -6.46 -4.92
N PHE A 133 6.10 -6.99 -3.76
CA PHE A 133 7.44 -7.58 -3.58
C PHE A 133 7.41 -9.09 -3.36
N SER A 134 6.23 -9.72 -3.30
CA SER A 134 6.03 -11.18 -3.19
C SER A 134 6.94 -11.81 -2.15
N ARG A 135 7.07 -11.17 -0.98
CA ARG A 135 7.89 -11.66 0.11
C ARG A 135 7.07 -12.60 0.98
N GLU A 136 7.66 -13.73 1.38
CA GLU A 136 7.05 -14.70 2.29
C GLU A 136 6.56 -14.02 3.60
N ASP A 137 7.21 -12.92 3.98
CA ASP A 137 6.98 -12.16 5.22
C ASP A 137 6.00 -10.97 5.07
N ALA A 138 5.36 -10.77 3.91
CA ALA A 138 4.51 -9.59 3.64
C ALA A 138 3.35 -9.42 4.65
N GLY A 139 2.99 -10.50 5.36
CA GLY A 139 2.03 -10.48 6.46
C GLY A 139 2.49 -9.75 7.71
N ASP A 140 3.80 -9.63 7.97
CA ASP A 140 4.29 -9.15 9.27
C ASP A 140 3.99 -7.68 9.52
N ILE A 141 4.16 -6.83 8.50
CA ILE A 141 3.84 -5.41 8.62
C ILE A 141 2.33 -5.22 8.73
N VAL A 142 1.55 -5.99 7.96
CA VAL A 142 0.08 -5.98 8.02
C VAL A 142 -0.39 -6.33 9.43
N LEU A 143 0.09 -7.45 9.98
CA LEU A 143 -0.24 -7.92 11.32
C LEU A 143 0.24 -6.94 12.40
N PHE A 144 1.45 -6.39 12.24
CA PHE A 144 1.98 -5.39 13.16
C PHE A 144 1.11 -4.14 13.17
N LEU A 145 0.79 -3.56 12.01
CA LEU A 145 -0.05 -2.36 11.93
C LEU A 145 -1.44 -2.61 12.51
N ILE A 146 -2.06 -3.77 12.25
CA ILE A 146 -3.34 -4.18 12.88
C ILE A 146 -3.18 -4.23 14.40
N SER A 147 -2.11 -4.82 14.92
CA SER A 147 -1.84 -4.88 16.37
C SER A 147 -1.66 -3.49 17.01
N LYS A 148 -1.34 -2.48 16.21
CA LYS A 148 -1.19 -1.07 16.61
C LYS A 148 -2.43 -0.23 16.30
N GLY A 149 -3.55 -0.87 15.97
CA GLY A 149 -4.84 -0.21 15.78
C GLY A 149 -5.11 0.26 14.36
N ALA A 150 -4.43 -0.28 13.35
CA ALA A 150 -4.79 -0.01 11.96
C ALA A 150 -6.21 -0.48 11.63
N ASN A 151 -7.00 0.38 10.99
CA ASN A 151 -8.34 0.02 10.54
C ASN A 151 -8.28 -0.82 9.25
N VAL A 152 -8.57 -2.12 9.38
CA VAL A 152 -8.61 -3.08 8.25
C VAL A 152 -9.62 -2.68 7.17
N ASN A 153 -10.70 -2.00 7.58
CA ASN A 153 -11.83 -1.63 6.74
C ASN A 153 -11.77 -0.16 6.27
N GLU A 154 -10.61 0.49 6.43
CA GLU A 154 -10.46 1.88 6.02
C GLU A 154 -10.66 2.04 4.51
N LYS A 155 -11.45 3.05 4.14
CA LYS A 155 -11.74 3.38 2.75
C LYS A 155 -10.90 4.56 2.26
N ASP A 156 -10.37 4.42 1.05
CA ASP A 156 -9.77 5.53 0.32
C ASP A 156 -10.84 6.46 -0.29
N LYS A 157 -10.41 7.45 -1.10
CA LYS A 157 -11.33 8.39 -1.75
C LYS A 157 -12.26 7.77 -2.80
N LYS A 158 -11.98 6.57 -3.29
CA LYS A 158 -12.82 5.79 -4.22
C LYS A 158 -13.69 4.77 -3.47
N GLY A 159 -13.63 4.75 -2.14
CA GLY A 159 -14.34 3.77 -1.33
C GLY A 159 -13.67 2.39 -1.32
N GLU A 160 -12.46 2.25 -1.85
CA GLU A 160 -11.71 0.99 -1.86
C GLU A 160 -11.09 0.73 -0.49
N THR A 161 -11.14 -0.54 -0.06
CA THR A 161 -10.44 -1.05 1.13
C THR A 161 -9.18 -1.83 0.72
N ALA A 162 -8.35 -2.21 1.70
CA ALA A 162 -7.20 -3.09 1.46
C ALA A 162 -7.59 -4.38 0.69
N LEU A 163 -8.74 -4.97 1.08
CA LEU A 163 -9.28 -6.20 0.49
C LEU A 163 -9.54 -6.06 -1.02
N HIS A 164 -9.95 -4.88 -1.51
CA HIS A 164 -10.14 -4.63 -2.95
C HIS A 164 -8.83 -4.71 -3.73
N GLY A 165 -7.74 -4.16 -3.19
CA GLY A 165 -6.44 -4.22 -3.87
C GLY A 165 -5.87 -5.64 -3.92
N LEU A 166 -6.03 -6.41 -2.85
CA LEU A 166 -5.58 -7.81 -2.82
C LEU A 166 -6.42 -8.71 -3.74
N ALA A 167 -7.72 -8.46 -3.79
CA ALA A 167 -8.63 -9.09 -4.76
C ALA A 167 -8.20 -8.81 -6.21
N LEU A 168 -7.77 -7.57 -6.50
CA LEU A 168 -7.25 -7.21 -7.82
C LEU A 168 -5.88 -7.85 -8.11
N ASN A 169 -5.00 -7.96 -7.12
CA ASN A 169 -3.65 -8.51 -7.32
C ASN A 169 -3.61 -10.05 -7.26
N GLY A 170 -4.63 -10.69 -6.68
CA GLY A 170 -4.69 -12.14 -6.51
C GLY A 170 -3.85 -12.68 -5.36
N ASN A 171 -3.43 -11.85 -4.40
CA ASN A 171 -2.64 -12.31 -3.26
C ASN A 171 -3.55 -13.02 -2.22
N MET A 172 -3.61 -14.34 -2.34
CA MET A 172 -4.40 -15.21 -1.48
C MET A 172 -3.99 -15.20 -0.01
N GLY A 173 -2.68 -15.09 0.28
CA GLY A 173 -2.16 -15.13 1.65
C GLY A 173 -2.64 -13.95 2.47
N LEU A 174 -2.40 -12.73 1.98
CA LEU A 174 -2.87 -11.51 2.64
C LEU A 174 -4.38 -11.37 2.60
N LEU A 175 -5.05 -11.84 1.53
CA LEU A 175 -6.51 -11.83 1.46
C LEU A 175 -7.12 -12.67 2.60
N ARG A 176 -6.58 -13.87 2.84
CA ARG A 176 -6.98 -14.73 3.97
C ARG A 176 -6.74 -14.04 5.31
N ILE A 177 -5.54 -13.49 5.52
CA ILE A 177 -5.21 -12.77 6.77
C ILE A 177 -6.21 -11.65 7.03
N LEU A 178 -6.55 -10.84 6.03
CA LEU A 178 -7.47 -9.72 6.21
C LEU A 178 -8.89 -10.18 6.52
N LEU A 179 -9.38 -11.22 5.84
CA LEU A 179 -10.67 -11.82 6.17
C LEU A 179 -10.69 -12.34 7.62
N ASP A 180 -9.63 -13.01 8.05
CA ASP A 180 -9.50 -13.52 9.42
C ASP A 180 -9.36 -12.38 10.45
N LYS A 181 -8.93 -11.19 10.02
CA LYS A 181 -8.85 -9.96 10.83
C LYS A 181 -10.08 -9.04 10.69
N GLY A 182 -11.19 -9.56 10.16
CA GLY A 182 -12.47 -8.86 10.13
C GLY A 182 -12.61 -7.86 8.98
N ALA A 183 -11.91 -8.08 7.86
CA ALA A 183 -12.18 -7.34 6.64
C ALA A 183 -13.62 -7.59 6.17
N GLN A 184 -14.33 -6.52 5.85
CA GLN A 184 -15.70 -6.56 5.34
C GLN A 184 -15.69 -7.16 3.93
N ILE A 185 -16.09 -8.42 3.82
CA ILE A 185 -16.02 -9.19 2.58
C ILE A 185 -16.85 -8.59 1.44
N ASN A 186 -17.97 -7.95 1.79
CA ASN A 186 -18.89 -7.26 0.88
C ASN A 186 -18.70 -5.74 0.89
N ALA A 187 -17.55 -5.24 1.35
CA ALA A 187 -17.26 -3.81 1.26
C ALA A 187 -17.40 -3.35 -0.21
N ALA A 188 -18.16 -2.29 -0.43
CA ALA A 188 -18.37 -1.73 -1.76
C ALA A 188 -17.65 -0.37 -1.92
N THR A 189 -17.06 -0.17 -3.09
CA THR A 189 -16.52 1.13 -3.54
C THR A 189 -17.64 2.15 -3.77
N THR A 190 -17.28 3.38 -4.14
CA THR A 190 -18.28 4.39 -4.55
C THR A 190 -19.09 3.94 -5.75
N GLU A 191 -18.59 3.03 -6.60
CA GLU A 191 -19.30 2.49 -7.77
C GLU A 191 -20.05 1.19 -7.48
N GLY A 192 -20.12 0.76 -6.22
CA GLY A 192 -20.76 -0.49 -5.83
C GLY A 192 -19.93 -1.73 -6.18
N VAL A 193 -18.65 -1.57 -6.54
CA VAL A 193 -17.76 -2.69 -6.84
C VAL A 193 -17.31 -3.33 -5.52
N THR A 194 -17.39 -4.65 -5.42
CA THR A 194 -16.91 -5.42 -4.25
C THR A 194 -15.61 -6.18 -4.58
N PRO A 195 -14.88 -6.73 -3.60
CA PRO A 195 -13.74 -7.62 -3.85
C PRO A 195 -14.07 -8.77 -4.81
N LEU A 196 -15.25 -9.38 -4.69
CA LEU A 196 -15.68 -10.48 -5.54
C LEU A 196 -15.82 -10.07 -7.02
N HIS A 197 -16.27 -8.84 -7.31
CA HIS A 197 -16.31 -8.32 -8.68
C HIS A 197 -14.90 -8.25 -9.31
N LEU A 198 -13.91 -7.83 -8.51
CA LEU A 198 -12.53 -7.67 -8.98
C LEU A 198 -11.85 -9.01 -9.24
N THR A 199 -12.03 -10.00 -8.34
CA THR A 199 -11.45 -11.35 -8.53
C THR A 199 -12.10 -12.07 -9.69
N ALA A 200 -13.43 -11.95 -9.83
CA ALA A 200 -14.17 -12.54 -10.95
C ALA A 200 -13.73 -11.94 -12.30
N GLY A 201 -13.61 -10.62 -12.38
CA GLY A 201 -13.12 -9.94 -13.57
C GLY A 201 -11.67 -10.26 -13.92
N ASN A 202 -10.87 -10.80 -13.00
CA ASN A 202 -9.50 -11.23 -13.27
C ASN A 202 -9.35 -12.74 -13.56
N GLY A 203 -10.43 -13.52 -13.42
CA GLY A 203 -10.40 -14.97 -13.55
C GLY A 203 -9.55 -15.64 -12.47
N ASN A 204 -9.50 -15.06 -11.27
CA ASN A 204 -8.79 -15.68 -10.15
C ASN A 204 -9.76 -16.60 -9.41
N ASP A 205 -9.88 -17.83 -9.89
CA ASP A 205 -10.84 -18.81 -9.40
C ASP A 205 -10.60 -19.17 -7.93
N GLU A 206 -9.34 -19.25 -7.48
CA GLU A 206 -9.05 -19.53 -6.07
C GLU A 206 -9.51 -18.40 -5.14
N CYS A 207 -9.31 -17.13 -5.53
CA CYS A 207 -9.84 -15.99 -4.78
C CYS A 207 -11.36 -15.96 -4.79
N VAL A 208 -11.98 -16.25 -5.94
CA VAL A 208 -13.45 -16.28 -6.08
C VAL A 208 -14.02 -17.35 -5.15
N GLN A 209 -13.48 -18.56 -5.19
CA GLN A 209 -13.89 -19.66 -4.32
C GLN A 209 -13.73 -19.29 -2.84
N LEU A 210 -12.56 -18.78 -2.44
CA LEU A 210 -12.32 -18.37 -1.05
C LEU A 210 -13.31 -17.29 -0.60
N LEU A 211 -13.59 -16.27 -1.41
CA LEU A 211 -14.55 -15.23 -1.04
C LEU A 211 -15.96 -15.81 -0.86
N ILE A 212 -16.41 -16.69 -1.75
CA ILE A 212 -17.74 -17.31 -1.64
C ILE A 212 -17.84 -18.22 -0.40
N GLU A 213 -16.82 -19.05 -0.14
CA GLU A 213 -16.72 -19.89 1.06
C GLU A 213 -16.77 -19.07 2.35
N ARG A 214 -16.19 -17.86 2.32
CA ARG A 214 -16.18 -16.92 3.45
C ARG A 214 -17.43 -16.03 3.53
N GLY A 215 -18.46 -16.30 2.72
CA GLY A 215 -19.75 -15.64 2.80
C GLY A 215 -19.91 -14.39 1.94
N ALA A 216 -19.09 -14.21 0.89
CA ALA A 216 -19.31 -13.15 -0.08
C ALA A 216 -20.71 -13.29 -0.71
N ASP A 217 -21.37 -12.16 -0.94
CA ASP A 217 -22.67 -12.13 -1.60
C ASP A 217 -22.46 -12.00 -3.12
N VAL A 218 -22.79 -13.08 -3.83
CA VAL A 218 -22.66 -13.22 -5.29
C VAL A 218 -23.69 -12.37 -6.05
N ASN A 219 -24.75 -11.90 -5.39
CA ASN A 219 -25.84 -11.15 -5.99
C ASN A 219 -25.68 -9.63 -5.91
N ILE A 220 -24.64 -9.12 -5.22
CA ILE A 220 -24.40 -7.68 -5.15
C ILE A 220 -24.18 -7.12 -6.57
N ARG A 221 -24.83 -5.99 -6.83
CA ARG A 221 -24.73 -5.27 -8.10
C ARG A 221 -23.97 -3.96 -7.92
N THR A 222 -23.13 -3.63 -8.88
CA THR A 222 -22.58 -2.28 -9.03
C THR A 222 -23.69 -1.28 -9.34
N LYS A 223 -23.35 0.03 -9.33
CA LYS A 223 -24.28 1.08 -9.76
C LYS A 223 -24.83 0.89 -11.18
N ASP A 224 -24.06 0.27 -12.06
CA ASP A 224 -24.47 -0.06 -13.44
C ASP A 224 -25.26 -1.38 -13.53
N GLY A 225 -25.68 -1.94 -12.39
CA GLY A 225 -26.46 -3.17 -12.31
C GLY A 225 -25.66 -4.45 -12.57
N LYS A 226 -24.33 -4.37 -12.65
CA LYS A 226 -23.44 -5.50 -12.98
C LYS A 226 -23.10 -6.33 -11.74
N THR A 227 -23.15 -7.64 -11.88
CA THR A 227 -22.75 -8.64 -10.88
C THR A 227 -21.28 -9.05 -11.06
N ALA A 228 -20.74 -9.84 -10.12
CA ALA A 228 -19.41 -10.44 -10.29
C ALA A 228 -19.35 -11.36 -11.53
N MET A 229 -20.42 -12.09 -11.83
CA MET A 229 -20.51 -12.93 -13.04
C MET A 229 -20.40 -12.08 -14.32
N ASP A 230 -21.03 -10.90 -14.35
CA ASP A 230 -20.91 -9.99 -15.51
C ASP A 230 -19.47 -9.51 -15.73
N PHE A 231 -18.70 -9.32 -14.66
CA PHE A 231 -17.28 -8.95 -14.74
C PHE A 231 -16.44 -10.10 -15.33
N ALA A 232 -16.68 -11.34 -14.89
CA ALA A 232 -16.02 -12.53 -15.43
C ALA A 232 -16.32 -12.69 -16.93
N LEU A 233 -17.59 -12.64 -17.33
CA LEU A 233 -18.00 -12.75 -18.73
C LEU A 233 -17.41 -11.65 -19.62
N LYS A 234 -17.45 -10.39 -19.15
CA LYS A 234 -16.89 -9.25 -19.90
C LYS A 234 -15.41 -9.43 -20.24
N ASN A 235 -14.66 -10.13 -19.38
CA ASN A 235 -13.23 -10.34 -19.55
C ASN A 235 -12.88 -11.75 -20.07
N GLY A 236 -13.87 -12.57 -20.43
CA GLY A 236 -13.67 -13.90 -21.03
C GLY A 236 -13.36 -15.02 -20.05
N HIS A 237 -13.67 -14.85 -18.77
CA HIS A 237 -13.47 -15.86 -17.72
C HIS A 237 -14.71 -16.75 -17.57
N GLU A 238 -14.94 -17.62 -18.56
CA GLU A 238 -16.15 -18.45 -18.65
C GLU A 238 -16.29 -19.46 -17.51
N GLU A 239 -15.19 -20.08 -17.07
CA GLU A 239 -15.18 -21.02 -15.95
C GLU A 239 -15.59 -20.34 -14.65
N THR A 240 -14.98 -19.18 -14.34
CA THR A 240 -15.36 -18.34 -13.20
C THR A 240 -16.84 -17.94 -13.26
N ALA A 241 -17.34 -17.58 -14.45
CA ALA A 241 -18.74 -17.21 -14.63
C ALA A 241 -19.71 -18.39 -14.43
N ALA A 242 -19.33 -19.59 -14.88
CA ALA A 242 -20.09 -20.82 -14.65
C ALA A 242 -20.16 -21.16 -13.15
N PHE A 243 -19.02 -21.07 -12.46
CA PHE A 243 -18.96 -21.27 -11.01
C PHE A 243 -19.82 -20.26 -10.24
N LEU A 244 -19.75 -18.97 -10.61
CA LEU A 244 -20.59 -17.92 -10.01
C LEU A 244 -22.07 -18.15 -10.24
N ARG A 245 -22.47 -18.63 -11.43
CA ARG A 245 -23.86 -18.98 -11.73
C ARG A 245 -24.37 -20.07 -10.81
N GLU A 246 -23.60 -21.16 -10.66
CA GLU A 246 -23.95 -22.24 -9.75
C GLU A 246 -24.04 -21.75 -8.29
N ALA A 247 -23.14 -20.85 -7.88
CA ALA A 247 -23.19 -20.25 -6.54
C ALA A 247 -24.41 -19.35 -6.31
N MET A 248 -24.92 -18.69 -7.35
CA MET A 248 -26.15 -17.90 -7.30
C MET A 248 -27.41 -18.76 -7.16
N GLU A 249 -27.41 -19.96 -7.73
CA GLU A 249 -28.57 -20.89 -7.69
C GLU A 249 -28.69 -21.63 -6.34
N LYS A 250 -27.60 -21.72 -5.58
CA LYS A 250 -27.52 -22.50 -4.32
C LYS A 250 -27.90 -21.71 -3.05
N ARG A 251 -28.29 -20.44 -3.13
CA ARG A 251 -28.63 -19.58 -1.99
C ARG A 251 -30.04 -19.01 -2.12
#